data_AF-A0A4Y9SDN7-F1
#
_entry.id   AF-A0A4Y9SDN7-F1
#
_cell.length_a   1.000
_cell.length_b   1.000
_cell.length_c   1.000
_cell.angle_alpha   90.00
_cell.angle_beta   90.00
_cell.angle_gamma   90.00
#
_symmetry.space_group_name_H-M   'P 1'
#
loop_
_entity.id
_entity.type
_entity.pdbx_description
1 polymer ?
#
loop_
_entity_poly.entity_id
_entity_poly.type
_entity_poly.pdbx_seq_one_letter_code
_entity_poly.pdbx_strand_id
1 'polypeptide(L)'
;MEQLVILSKLEQEYLLHAIEAALPLQDARQFFLWTQGPLQALLPHQVMVCLQFGEQDELRHVECLHSTVLDVALRERLSHRDDGLALRLARHRRQLPRLPAWLC
;
A
#
# COMPACT_ATOMS: atom_id res chain seq x y z
N MET A 1 22.43 -7.79 11.34
CA MET A 1 22.69 -6.54 10.60
C MET A 1 21.56 -6.38 9.60
N GLU A 2 20.76 -5.32 9.71
CA GLU A 2 19.82 -4.98 8.64
C GLU A 2 20.62 -4.68 7.38
N GLN A 3 20.32 -5.39 6.30
CA GLN A 3 21.01 -5.23 5.03
C GLN A 3 20.51 -3.92 4.42
N LEU A 4 21.35 -2.88 4.44
CA LEU A 4 21.02 -1.60 3.81
C LEU A 4 20.90 -1.82 2.30
N VAL A 5 19.69 -1.63 1.77
CA VAL A 5 19.46 -1.63 0.33
C VAL A 5 19.90 -0.27 -0.22
N ILE A 6 20.92 -0.28 -1.07
CA ILE A 6 21.36 0.93 -1.78
C ILE A 6 20.61 1.00 -3.10
N LEU A 7 19.75 2.02 -3.24
CA LEU A 7 19.02 2.30 -4.47
C LEU A 7 19.98 2.80 -5.56
N SER A 8 19.77 2.36 -6.80
CA SER A 8 20.39 2.95 -7.98
C SER A 8 19.97 4.42 -8.15
N LYS A 9 20.69 5.18 -8.97
CA LYS A 9 20.33 6.59 -9.24
C LYS A 9 18.91 6.73 -9.79
N LEU A 10 18.52 5.82 -10.70
CA LEU A 10 17.18 5.83 -11.28
C LEU A 10 16.10 5.55 -10.23
N GLU A 11 16.33 4.57 -9.34
CA GLU A 11 15.38 4.29 -8.25
C GLU A 11 15.30 5.44 -7.24
N GLN A 12 16.40 6.17 -7.00
CA GLN A 12 16.39 7.37 -6.17
C GLN A 12 15.56 8.50 -6.82
N GLU A 13 15.67 8.68 -8.13
CA GLU A 13 14.84 9.63 -8.89
C GLU A 13 13.36 9.26 -8.83
N TYR A 14 13.01 7.99 -9.07
CA TYR A 14 11.63 7.52 -8.91
C TYR A 14 11.10 7.69 -7.48
N LEU A 15 11.93 7.45 -6.48
CA LEU A 15 11.57 7.64 -5.08
C LEU A 15 11.28 9.12 -4.78
N LEU A 16 12.18 10.02 -5.20
CA LEU A 16 12.00 11.46 -5.02
C LEU A 16 10.72 11.94 -5.71
N HIS A 17 10.52 11.55 -6.97
CA HIS A 17 9.31 11.92 -7.72
C HIS A 17 8.03 11.39 -7.07
N ALA A 18 8.02 10.14 -6.57
CA ALA A 18 6.88 9.58 -5.87
C ALA A 18 6.56 10.37 -4.58
N ILE A 19 7.58 10.77 -3.83
CA ILE A 19 7.41 11.58 -2.61
C ILE A 19 6.87 12.97 -2.94
N GLU A 20 7.49 13.69 -3.87
CA GLU A 20 7.08 15.05 -4.24
C GLU A 20 5.66 15.08 -4.81
N ALA A 21 5.32 14.11 -5.67
CA ALA A 21 3.99 13.99 -6.25
C ALA A 21 2.90 13.59 -5.24
N ALA A 22 3.27 13.06 -4.06
CA ALA A 22 2.33 12.71 -3.01
C ALA A 22 1.90 13.91 -2.15
N LEU A 23 2.74 14.94 -2.04
CA LEU A 23 2.49 16.11 -1.20
C LEU A 23 1.22 16.91 -1.55
N PRO A 24 0.89 17.17 -2.84
CA PRO A 24 -0.26 17.99 -3.19
C PRO A 24 -1.60 17.23 -3.18
N LEU A 25 -1.62 15.91 -2.94
CA LEU A 25 -2.84 15.09 -3.05
C LEU A 25 -3.90 15.53 -2.03
N GLN A 26 -5.11 15.82 -2.50
CA GLN A 26 -6.24 16.30 -1.69
C GLN A 26 -7.43 15.33 -1.67
N ASP A 27 -7.54 14.46 -2.67
CA ASP A 27 -8.72 13.61 -2.85
C ASP A 27 -8.38 12.19 -3.33
N ALA A 28 -9.37 11.31 -3.25
CA ALA A 28 -9.23 9.90 -3.59
C ALA A 28 -8.88 9.67 -5.07
N ARG A 29 -9.32 10.53 -5.99
CA ARG A 29 -9.01 10.40 -7.42
C ARG A 29 -7.54 10.73 -7.67
N GLN A 30 -7.05 11.82 -7.08
CA GLN A 30 -5.64 12.19 -7.14
C GLN A 30 -4.77 11.11 -6.49
N PHE A 31 -5.20 10.58 -5.34
CA PHE A 31 -4.53 9.46 -4.69
C PHE A 31 -4.47 8.23 -5.60
N PHE A 32 -5.59 7.81 -6.20
CA PHE A 32 -5.59 6.71 -7.16
C PHE A 32 -4.62 6.96 -8.32
N LEU A 33 -4.66 8.11 -8.98
CA LEU A 33 -3.74 8.43 -10.07
C LEU A 33 -2.27 8.41 -9.63
N TRP A 34 -1.97 8.89 -8.42
CA TRP A 34 -0.63 8.81 -7.87
C TRP A 34 -0.17 7.36 -7.66
N THR A 35 -1.05 6.50 -7.14
CA THR A 35 -0.75 5.07 -6.95
C THR A 35 -0.45 4.37 -8.28
N GLN A 36 -1.19 4.72 -9.34
CA GLN A 36 -1.04 4.10 -10.66
C GLN A 36 0.07 4.72 -11.52
N GLY A 37 0.63 5.87 -11.12
CA GLY A 37 1.66 6.60 -11.85
C GLY A 37 3.00 6.64 -11.08
N PRO A 38 3.31 7.72 -10.35
CA PRO A 38 4.57 7.85 -9.62
C PRO A 38 4.89 6.66 -8.70
N LEU A 39 3.92 6.17 -7.92
CA LEU A 39 4.17 5.03 -7.04
C LEU A 39 4.37 3.73 -7.82
N GLN A 40 3.60 3.50 -8.90
CA GLN A 40 3.74 2.32 -9.76
C GLN A 40 5.13 2.24 -10.42
N ALA A 41 5.70 3.39 -10.79
CA ALA A 41 7.05 3.46 -11.36
C ALA A 41 8.13 3.05 -10.34
N LEU A 42 7.96 3.43 -9.07
CA LEU A 42 8.85 3.05 -7.98
C LEU A 42 8.65 1.61 -7.52
N LEU A 43 7.39 1.18 -7.35
CA LEU A 43 6.97 -0.12 -6.85
C LEU A 43 5.91 -0.69 -7.78
N PRO A 44 6.29 -1.46 -8.81
CA PRO A 44 5.33 -2.08 -9.70
C PRO A 44 4.38 -3.00 -8.94
N HIS A 45 3.09 -2.68 -8.95
CA HIS A 45 2.07 -3.46 -8.27
C HIS A 45 0.84 -3.67 -9.18
N GLN A 46 0.04 -4.68 -8.85
CA GLN A 46 -1.25 -4.93 -9.52
C GLN A 46 -2.42 -4.55 -8.63
N VAL A 47 -2.26 -4.73 -7.32
CA VAL A 47 -3.27 -4.48 -6.30
C VAL A 47 -2.57 -3.85 -5.09
N MET A 48 -3.19 -2.84 -4.52
CA MET A 48 -2.79 -2.22 -3.26
C MET A 48 -4.00 -2.11 -2.35
N VAL A 49 -3.87 -2.58 -1.10
CA VAL A 49 -4.91 -2.44 -0.09
C VAL A 49 -4.42 -1.48 0.99
N CYS A 50 -5.09 -0.35 1.13
CA CYS A 50 -4.82 0.67 2.12
C CYS A 50 -5.70 0.46 3.35
N LEU A 51 -5.10 0.55 4.54
CA LEU A 51 -5.79 0.39 5.81
C LEU A 51 -5.51 1.61 6.69
N GLN A 52 -6.57 2.27 7.14
CA GLN A 52 -6.47 3.33 8.13
C GLN A 52 -7.02 2.83 9.47
N PHE A 53 -6.17 2.88 10.49
CA PHE A 53 -6.55 2.54 11.86
C PHE A 53 -6.68 3.79 12.70
N GLY A 54 -7.58 3.76 13.66
CA GLY A 54 -7.67 4.79 14.69
C GLY A 54 -6.77 4.53 15.89
N GLU A 55 -6.97 5.34 16.92
CA GLU A 55 -6.16 5.33 18.14
C GLU A 55 -6.34 4.05 18.96
N GLN A 56 -7.48 3.37 18.81
CA GLN A 56 -7.85 2.17 19.57
C GLN A 56 -7.65 0.90 18.73
N ASP A 57 -6.82 0.97 17.68
CA ASP A 57 -6.61 -0.11 16.71
C ASP A 57 -7.87 -0.49 15.90
N GLU A 58 -8.89 0.37 15.91
CA GLU A 58 -10.11 0.17 15.16
C GLU A 58 -9.92 0.51 13.68
N LEU A 59 -10.41 -0.35 12.78
CA LEU A 59 -10.30 -0.12 11.35
C LEU A 59 -11.32 0.93 10.90
N ARG A 60 -10.81 2.12 10.56
CA ARG A 60 -11.61 3.28 10.12
C ARG A 60 -11.89 3.24 8.63
N HIS A 61 -10.90 2.87 7.83
CA HIS A 61 -11.02 2.86 6.38
C HIS A 61 -10.26 1.68 5.77
N VAL A 62 -10.83 1.12 4.71
CA VAL A 62 -10.21 0.13 3.84
C VAL A 62 -10.46 0.54 2.40
N GLU A 63 -9.40 0.60 1.61
CA GLU A 63 -9.49 0.89 0.19
C GLU A 63 -8.67 -0.12 -0.61
N CYS A 64 -9.22 -0.65 -1.70
CA CYS A 64 -8.54 -1.56 -2.60
C CYS A 64 -8.38 -0.89 -3.97
N LEU A 65 -7.15 -0.50 -4.30
CA LEU A 65 -6.77 0.11 -5.56
C LEU A 65 -6.10 -0.94 -6.45
N HIS A 66 -6.38 -0.92 -7.75
CA HIS A 66 -5.87 -1.92 -8.67
C HIS A 66 -5.65 -1.35 -10.07
N SER A 67 -4.56 -1.77 -10.73
CA SER A 67 -4.20 -1.40 -12.11
C SER A 67 -4.80 -2.34 -13.16
N THR A 68 -5.42 -3.43 -12.71
CA THR A 68 -5.94 -4.52 -13.54
C THR A 68 -7.42 -4.78 -13.24
N VAL A 69 -8.07 -5.61 -14.05
CA VAL A 69 -9.40 -6.14 -13.75
C VAL A 69 -9.26 -7.11 -12.58
N LEU A 70 -9.85 -6.73 -11.43
CA LEU A 70 -9.85 -7.53 -10.22
C LEU A 70 -11.22 -8.17 -10.03
N ASP A 71 -11.24 -9.50 -9.91
CA ASP A 71 -12.47 -10.25 -9.61
C ASP A 71 -13.11 -9.76 -8.29
N VAL A 72 -14.44 -9.69 -8.27
CA VAL A 72 -15.19 -9.15 -7.12
C VAL A 72 -14.97 -10.01 -5.87
N ALA A 73 -14.96 -11.34 -6.00
CA ALA A 73 -14.76 -12.22 -4.86
C ALA A 73 -13.32 -12.12 -4.35
N LEU A 74 -12.33 -11.97 -5.24
CA LEU A 74 -10.95 -11.70 -4.83
C LEU A 74 -10.81 -10.35 -4.13
N ARG A 75 -11.40 -9.29 -4.67
CA ARG A 75 -11.41 -7.96 -4.04
C ARG A 75 -12.00 -8.04 -2.63
N GLU A 76 -13.16 -8.69 -2.49
CA GLU A 76 -13.80 -8.86 -1.19
C GLU A 76 -12.89 -9.60 -0.21
N ARG A 77 -12.28 -10.72 -0.62
CA ARG A 77 -11.34 -11.48 0.22
C ARG A 77 -10.11 -10.66 0.66
N LEU A 78 -9.65 -9.73 -0.17
CA LEU A 78 -8.50 -8.89 0.14
C LEU A 78 -8.84 -7.75 1.10
N SER A 79 -9.99 -7.11 0.88
CA SER A 79 -10.35 -5.83 1.52
C SER A 79 -11.61 -5.87 2.40
N HIS A 80 -12.17 -7.05 2.71
CA HIS A 80 -13.32 -7.14 3.62
C HIS A 80 -12.98 -6.46 4.95
N ARG A 81 -13.90 -5.62 5.43
CA ARG A 81 -13.67 -4.75 6.59
C ARG A 81 -13.41 -5.53 7.88
N ASP A 82 -14.07 -6.65 8.08
CA ASP A 82 -13.99 -7.40 9.34
C ASP A 82 -12.97 -8.55 9.33
N ASP A 83 -12.77 -9.22 8.19
CA ASP A 83 -11.94 -10.44 8.10
C ASP A 83 -10.97 -10.47 6.90
N GLY A 84 -10.90 -9.39 6.12
CA GLY A 84 -10.13 -9.35 4.88
C GLY A 84 -8.66 -9.69 5.12
N LEU A 85 -8.03 -10.28 4.11
CA LEU A 85 -6.64 -10.73 4.22
C LEU A 85 -5.70 -9.60 4.65
N ALA A 86 -5.88 -8.39 4.11
CA ALA A 86 -5.06 -7.23 4.46
C ALA A 86 -5.17 -6.89 5.95
N LEU A 87 -6.37 -6.89 6.51
CA LEU A 87 -6.60 -6.61 7.94
C LEU A 87 -5.94 -7.66 8.82
N ARG A 88 -6.11 -8.95 8.46
CA ARG A 88 -5.50 -10.07 9.20
C ARG A 88 -3.98 -9.97 9.19
N LEU A 89 -3.38 -9.65 8.03
CA LEU A 89 -1.95 -9.43 7.91
C LEU A 89 -1.47 -8.24 8.73
N ALA A 90 -2.18 -7.11 8.69
CA ALA A 90 -1.84 -5.93 9.47
C ALA A 90 -1.86 -6.21 10.99
N ARG A 91 -2.91 -6.88 11.48
CA ARG A 91 -3.02 -7.29 12.89
C ARG A 91 -1.95 -8.30 13.29
N HIS A 92 -1.71 -9.31 12.45
CA HIS A 92 -0.66 -10.30 12.69
C HIS A 92 0.72 -9.64 12.73
N ARG A 93 0.98 -8.66 11.85
CA ARG A 93 2.27 -7.96 11.81
C ARG A 93 2.52 -7.09 13.02
N ARG A 94 1.49 -6.47 13.58
CA ARG A 94 1.61 -5.67 14.82
C ARG A 94 1.98 -6.50 16.05
N GLN A 95 1.71 -7.81 16.02
CA GLN A 95 2.11 -8.74 17.07
C GLN A 95 3.57 -9.21 16.92
N LEU A 96 4.23 -8.92 15.79
CA LEU A 96 5.60 -9.35 15.49
C LEU A 96 6.59 -8.17 15.58
N PRO A 97 7.86 -8.42 15.95
CA PRO A 97 8.91 -7.41 15.86
C PRO A 97 9.05 -6.90 14.41
N ARG A 98 9.17 -5.58 14.27
CA ARG A 98 9.07 -4.80 13.03
C ARG A 98 10.04 -5.27 11.92
N LEU A 99 9.47 -5.66 10.78
CA LEU A 99 10.07 -5.65 9.43
C LEU A 99 8.90 -5.38 8.44
N PRO A 100 9.10 -4.83 7.25
CA PRO A 100 8.05 -4.78 6.24
C PRO A 100 7.63 -6.20 5.82
N ALA A 101 6.32 -6.47 5.75
CA ALA A 101 5.82 -7.72 5.21
C ALA A 101 5.73 -7.60 3.69
N TRP A 102 6.71 -8.18 2.99
CA TRP A 102 6.62 -8.43 1.56
C TRP A 102 6.07 -9.85 1.41
N LEU A 103 4.86 -9.97 0.86
CA LEU A 103 4.34 -11.26 0.41
C LEU A 103 4.79 -11.42 -1.05
N CYS A 104 5.85 -12.22 -1.24
CA CYS A 104 6.26 -12.70 -2.55
C CYS A 104 5.36 -13.85 -3.00
#